data_AF-A0A428W129-F1
#
_entry.id   AF-A0A428W129-F1
#
_cell.length_a   1.000
_cell.length_b   1.000
_cell.length_c   1.000
_cell.angle_alpha   90.00
_cell.angle_beta   90.00
_cell.angle_gamma   90.00
#
_symmetry.space_group_name_H-M   'P 1'
#
loop_
_entity.id
_entity.type
_entity.pdbx_description
1 polymer ?
#
loop_
_entity_poly.entity_id
_entity_poly.type
_entity_poly.pdbx_seq_one_letter_code
_entity_poly.pdbx_strand_id
1 'polypeptide(L)'
;MAAWLQAHPGVEVICRDRAGCYAEGATRGAPDAIQVADRWHLMHNLSDAVNKAVAHHRRCLQPAPEPSAPAHSATETVSPAEPAPAGLRVQRTRARHAEVHALHQQGVGVYVIARRLGLDPKTVRRYAEAADPDLLLGPNGTARDSILDRYKGYLQQRCKDGITGTTELLAEIRARGYRGGERTLRRYLINLRGCDQPTLAPPPVPPARDITGWIMRPDGKLTEEHRAELQRLCDLCPDLVTIRDLARGFTDLVRTLGGAHLEAWVKQAE
;
A
#
# COMPACT_ATOMS: atom_id res chain seq x y z
N MET A 1 -23.63 5.03 34.79
CA MET A 1 -22.47 4.30 35.35
C MET A 1 -22.28 4.58 36.84
N ALA A 2 -22.00 5.81 37.27
CA ALA A 2 -21.74 6.10 38.70
C ALA A 2 -22.86 5.62 39.66
N ALA A 3 -24.12 5.98 39.38
CA ALA A 3 -25.27 5.53 40.18
C ALA A 3 -25.43 3.99 40.20
N TRP A 4 -25.07 3.32 39.10
CA TRP A 4 -25.10 1.87 39.04
C TRP A 4 -24.02 1.26 39.93
N LEU A 5 -22.78 1.76 39.85
CA LEU A 5 -21.67 1.29 40.69
C LEU A 5 -21.94 1.51 42.18
N GLN A 6 -22.55 2.65 42.56
CA GLN A 6 -22.96 2.92 43.94
C GLN A 6 -24.02 1.94 44.45
N ALA A 7 -24.94 1.53 43.58
CA ALA A 7 -25.96 0.53 43.90
C ALA A 7 -25.41 -0.92 43.91
N HIS A 8 -24.18 -1.15 43.42
CA HIS A 8 -23.54 -2.45 43.33
C HIS A 8 -22.15 -2.42 44.01
N PRO A 9 -22.12 -2.32 45.36
CA PRO A 9 -20.85 -2.30 46.09
C PRO A 9 -20.10 -3.62 45.92
N GLY A 10 -18.76 -3.56 45.99
CA GLY A 10 -17.88 -4.73 45.86
C GLY A 10 -17.18 -4.86 44.50
N VAL A 11 -17.34 -3.90 43.59
CA VAL A 11 -16.53 -3.83 42.37
C VAL A 11 -15.10 -3.44 42.73
N GLU A 12 -14.15 -4.35 42.54
CA GLU A 12 -12.73 -4.13 42.84
C GLU A 12 -11.92 -3.63 41.62
N VAL A 13 -12.33 -3.98 40.40
CA VAL A 13 -11.62 -3.65 39.16
C VAL A 13 -12.58 -3.14 38.10
N ILE A 14 -12.26 -2.03 37.46
CA ILE A 14 -13.01 -1.43 36.34
C ILE A 14 -12.14 -1.41 35.10
N CYS A 15 -12.48 -2.29 34.15
CA CYS A 15 -11.92 -2.31 32.80
C CYS A 15 -12.68 -1.29 31.94
N ARG A 16 -11.99 -0.24 31.45
CA ARG A 16 -12.64 0.84 30.69
C ARG A 16 -11.81 1.37 29.52
N ASP A 17 -12.53 2.05 28.62
CA ASP A 17 -11.94 2.93 27.63
C ASP A 17 -11.26 4.15 28.30
N ARG A 18 -10.33 4.77 27.59
CA ARG A 18 -9.53 5.91 28.05
C ARG A 18 -10.29 7.23 28.09
N ALA A 19 -11.52 7.30 27.56
CA ALA A 19 -12.32 8.52 27.58
C ALA A 19 -12.60 9.01 29.02
N GLY A 20 -12.48 10.34 29.21
CA GLY A 20 -12.56 10.98 30.53
C GLY A 20 -13.89 10.75 31.25
N CYS A 21 -15.01 10.71 30.50
CA CYS A 21 -16.34 10.46 31.09
C CYS A 21 -16.46 9.10 31.79
N TYR A 22 -15.75 8.07 31.30
CA TYR A 22 -15.69 6.76 31.98
C TYR A 22 -14.80 6.83 33.22
N ALA A 23 -13.67 7.55 33.16
CA ALA A 23 -12.83 7.76 34.34
C ALA A 23 -13.58 8.47 35.46
N GLU A 24 -14.29 9.55 35.14
CA GLU A 24 -15.09 10.31 36.10
C GLU A 24 -16.23 9.47 36.68
N GLY A 25 -16.95 8.74 35.83
CA GLY A 25 -18.04 7.88 36.28
C GLY A 25 -17.57 6.73 37.17
N ALA A 26 -16.38 6.18 36.92
CA ALA A 26 -15.78 5.12 37.73
C ALA A 26 -15.34 5.69 39.09
N THR A 27 -14.60 6.80 39.08
CA THR A 27 -14.12 7.48 40.29
C THR A 27 -15.28 7.88 41.22
N ARG A 28 -16.39 8.38 40.67
CA ARG A 28 -17.59 8.73 41.46
C ARG A 28 -18.39 7.52 41.94
N GLY A 29 -18.35 6.44 41.17
CA GLY A 29 -19.20 5.26 41.36
C GLY A 29 -18.61 4.21 42.28
N ALA A 30 -17.30 3.99 42.17
CA ALA A 30 -16.51 3.04 42.93
C ALA A 30 -15.08 3.60 43.06
N PRO A 31 -14.84 4.56 43.97
CA PRO A 31 -13.56 5.26 44.10
C PRO A 31 -12.39 4.32 44.44
N ASP A 32 -12.68 3.23 45.15
CA ASP A 32 -11.68 2.24 45.58
C ASP A 32 -11.37 1.19 44.49
N ALA A 33 -12.13 1.18 43.38
CA ALA A 33 -11.91 0.23 42.31
C ALA A 33 -10.68 0.60 41.47
N ILE A 34 -9.82 -0.39 41.20
CA ILE A 34 -8.66 -0.25 40.34
C ILE A 34 -9.14 -0.07 38.89
N GLN A 35 -8.81 1.05 38.28
CA GLN A 35 -9.15 1.31 36.87
C GLN A 35 -8.04 0.80 35.96
N VAL A 36 -8.38 -0.12 35.06
CA VAL A 36 -7.46 -0.69 34.07
C VAL A 36 -7.93 -0.38 32.66
N ALA A 37 -6.97 -0.24 31.74
CA ALA A 37 -7.28 -0.07 30.33
C ALA A 37 -7.94 -1.33 29.77
N ASP A 38 -8.92 -1.14 28.89
CA ASP A 38 -9.53 -2.28 28.24
C ASP A 38 -8.59 -3.05 27.30
N ARG A 39 -9.02 -4.26 26.97
CA ARG A 39 -8.27 -5.17 26.10
C ARG A 39 -7.98 -4.58 24.72
N TRP A 40 -8.87 -3.73 24.19
CA TRP A 40 -8.65 -3.12 22.90
C TRP A 40 -7.43 -2.21 22.94
N HIS A 41 -7.29 -1.40 23.99
CA HIS A 41 -6.12 -0.53 24.16
C HIS A 41 -4.82 -1.32 24.28
N LEU A 42 -4.81 -2.45 24.99
CA LEU A 42 -3.62 -3.30 25.08
C LEU A 42 -3.18 -3.81 23.70
N MET A 43 -4.13 -4.34 22.91
CA MET A 43 -3.85 -4.85 21.57
C MET A 43 -3.48 -3.74 20.58
N HIS A 44 -4.09 -2.56 20.70
CA HIS A 44 -3.79 -1.40 19.88
C HIS A 44 -2.39 -0.86 20.15
N ASN A 45 -2.00 -0.70 21.43
CA ASN A 45 -0.66 -0.25 21.79
C ASN A 45 0.41 -1.24 21.30
N LEU A 46 0.15 -2.56 21.41
CA LEU A 46 1.06 -3.57 20.87
C LEU A 46 1.19 -3.44 19.35
N SER A 47 0.07 -3.31 18.61
CA SER A 47 0.11 -3.12 17.16
C SER A 47 0.91 -1.88 16.76
N ASP A 48 0.77 -0.78 17.49
CA ASP A 48 1.53 0.45 17.23
C ASP A 48 3.02 0.28 17.52
N ALA A 49 3.37 -0.42 18.60
CA ALA A 49 4.76 -0.74 18.94
C ALA A 49 5.41 -1.64 17.86
N VAL A 50 4.71 -2.70 17.43
CA VAL A 50 5.19 -3.58 16.35
C VAL A 50 5.35 -2.79 15.05
N ASN A 51 4.40 -1.93 14.68
CA ASN A 51 4.51 -1.13 13.47
C ASN A 51 5.72 -0.18 13.50
N LYS A 52 5.99 0.45 14.66
CA LYS A 52 7.19 1.28 14.85
C LYS A 52 8.48 0.44 14.73
N ALA A 53 8.52 -0.74 15.35
CA ALA A 53 9.67 -1.64 15.27
C ALA A 53 9.92 -2.09 13.82
N VAL A 54 8.91 -2.59 13.11
CA VAL A 54 9.01 -2.96 11.70
C VAL A 54 9.48 -1.79 10.83
N ALA A 55 8.96 -0.58 11.08
CA ALA A 55 9.40 0.62 10.36
C ALA A 55 10.87 0.97 10.64
N HIS A 56 11.35 0.76 11.87
CA HIS A 56 12.75 0.94 12.24
C HIS A 56 13.66 -0.06 11.51
N HIS A 57 13.23 -1.32 11.42
CA HIS A 57 13.94 -2.40 10.72
C HIS A 57 13.82 -2.35 9.20
N ARG A 58 13.19 -1.33 8.61
CA ARG A 58 12.93 -1.27 7.16
C ARG A 58 14.19 -1.39 6.28
N ARG A 59 15.37 -1.07 6.82
CA ARG A 59 16.66 -1.25 6.12
C ARG A 59 17.10 -2.71 6.04
N CYS A 60 16.95 -3.50 7.10
CA CYS A 60 17.30 -4.94 7.07
C CYS A 60 16.28 -5.77 6.30
N LEU A 61 15.07 -5.24 6.10
CA LEU A 61 14.02 -5.90 5.31
C LEU A 61 14.19 -5.71 3.80
N GLN A 62 15.08 -4.81 3.37
CA GLN A 62 15.39 -4.67 1.94
C GLN A 62 16.34 -5.78 1.51
N PRO A 63 16.06 -6.48 0.40
CA PRO A 63 17.03 -7.39 -0.17
C PRO A 63 18.30 -6.60 -0.49
N ALA A 64 19.46 -7.21 -0.24
CA ALA A 64 20.73 -6.62 -0.61
C ALA A 64 20.69 -6.20 -2.08
N PRO A 65 21.24 -5.03 -2.45
CA PRO A 65 21.45 -4.73 -3.85
C PRO A 65 22.39 -5.79 -4.41
N GLU A 66 21.88 -6.63 -5.30
CA GLU A 66 22.69 -7.55 -6.09
C GLU A 66 23.87 -6.76 -6.68
N PRO A 67 25.12 -7.21 -6.55
CA PRO A 67 26.23 -6.62 -7.27
C PRO A 67 25.95 -6.79 -8.75
N SER A 68 25.64 -5.69 -9.44
CA SER A 68 25.43 -5.67 -10.88
C SER A 68 26.68 -6.21 -11.57
N ALA A 69 26.63 -7.46 -12.01
CA ALA A 69 27.62 -8.08 -12.86
C ALA A 69 27.70 -7.32 -14.20
N PRO A 70 28.89 -7.20 -14.80
CA PRO A 70 29.11 -6.34 -15.96
C PRO A 70 28.35 -6.84 -17.18
N ALA A 71 27.85 -5.87 -17.95
CA ALA A 71 27.12 -6.08 -19.21
C ALA A 71 27.93 -6.97 -20.16
N HIS A 72 27.44 -8.19 -20.38
CA HIS A 72 27.89 -9.02 -21.49
C HIS A 72 26.82 -9.03 -22.58
N SER A 73 27.24 -8.54 -23.74
CA SER A 73 26.57 -8.56 -25.02
C SER A 73 25.95 -9.92 -25.32
N ALA A 74 24.66 -9.92 -25.66
CA ALA A 74 24.05 -10.99 -26.42
C ALA A 74 23.20 -10.35 -27.53
N THR A 75 23.73 -10.49 -28.73
CA THR A 75 23.08 -10.21 -30.01
C THR A 75 21.94 -11.21 -30.19
N GLU A 76 20.68 -10.78 -30.09
CA GLU A 76 19.55 -11.61 -30.53
C GLU A 76 18.58 -10.79 -31.41
N THR A 77 18.75 -11.06 -32.70
CA THR A 77 17.75 -11.24 -33.75
C THR A 77 16.38 -10.57 -33.58
N VAL A 78 16.19 -9.56 -34.43
CA VAL A 78 14.95 -8.85 -34.73
C VAL A 78 13.82 -9.83 -35.11
N SER A 79 12.67 -9.69 -34.44
CA SER A 79 11.36 -9.90 -35.06
C SER A 79 10.45 -8.74 -34.66
N PRO A 80 9.75 -8.06 -35.60
CA PRO A 80 9.08 -6.80 -35.31
C PRO A 80 7.73 -7.05 -34.62
N ALA A 81 7.67 -6.81 -33.30
CA ALA A 81 6.41 -6.58 -32.62
C ALA A 81 6.05 -5.09 -32.75
N GLU A 82 4.90 -4.82 -33.37
CA GLU A 82 4.38 -3.47 -33.58
C GLU A 82 4.21 -2.69 -32.27
N PRO A 83 4.53 -1.39 -32.22
CA PRO A 83 4.37 -0.58 -31.03
C PRO A 83 2.88 -0.25 -30.81
N ALA A 84 2.30 -0.69 -29.69
CA ALA A 84 0.93 -0.32 -29.32
C ALA A 84 0.81 1.21 -29.07
N PRO A 85 -0.05 1.93 -29.82
CA PRO A 85 -0.23 3.37 -29.64
C PRO A 85 -1.26 3.65 -28.53
N ALA A 86 -1.60 4.92 -28.32
CA ALA A 86 -2.53 5.48 -27.33
C ALA A 86 -3.95 4.83 -27.22
N GLY A 87 -4.23 3.77 -27.97
CA GLY A 87 -5.50 3.04 -28.01
C GLY A 87 -5.84 2.29 -26.71
N LEU A 88 -4.88 1.76 -25.95
CA LEU A 88 -5.20 0.91 -24.78
C LEU A 88 -5.96 1.64 -23.67
N ARG A 89 -5.67 2.93 -23.44
CA ARG A 89 -6.38 3.75 -22.44
C ARG A 89 -7.79 4.10 -22.91
N VAL A 90 -7.93 4.44 -24.19
CA VAL A 90 -9.23 4.70 -24.83
C VAL A 90 -10.10 3.43 -24.83
N GLN A 91 -9.51 2.29 -25.20
CA GLN A 91 -10.16 0.98 -25.18
C GLN A 91 -10.59 0.56 -23.77
N ARG A 92 -9.71 0.73 -22.76
CA ARG A 92 -10.07 0.44 -21.36
C ARG A 92 -11.17 1.35 -20.82
N THR A 93 -11.17 2.63 -21.17
CA THR A 93 -12.25 3.55 -20.75
C THR A 93 -13.57 3.20 -21.44
N ARG A 94 -13.55 2.90 -22.74
CA ARG A 94 -14.74 2.47 -23.50
C ARG A 94 -15.30 1.15 -22.99
N ALA A 95 -14.46 0.15 -22.74
CA ALA A 95 -14.87 -1.14 -22.19
C ALA A 95 -15.51 -0.99 -20.80
N ARG A 96 -14.89 -0.20 -19.91
CA ARG A 96 -15.42 0.06 -18.56
C ARG A 96 -16.69 0.90 -18.56
N HIS A 97 -16.83 1.84 -19.50
CA HIS A 97 -18.07 2.60 -19.68
C HIS A 97 -19.22 1.69 -20.10
N ALA A 98 -19.00 0.82 -21.10
CA ALA A 98 -20.00 -0.13 -21.57
C ALA A 98 -20.46 -1.09 -20.44
N GLU A 99 -19.51 -1.59 -19.63
CA GLU A 99 -19.81 -2.51 -18.53
C GLU A 99 -20.61 -1.84 -17.40
N VAL A 100 -20.27 -0.59 -17.06
CA VAL A 100 -21.04 0.19 -16.07
C VAL A 100 -22.44 0.50 -16.60
N HIS A 101 -22.58 0.88 -17.86
CA HIS A 101 -23.89 1.17 -18.48
C HIS A 101 -24.79 -0.05 -18.55
N ALA A 102 -24.26 -1.21 -18.94
CA ALA A 102 -25.03 -2.46 -18.98
C ALA A 102 -25.62 -2.81 -17.61
N LEU A 103 -24.82 -2.70 -16.54
CA LEU A 103 -25.28 -2.96 -15.17
C LEU A 103 -26.24 -1.88 -14.66
N HIS A 104 -26.04 -0.62 -15.06
CA HIS A 104 -26.92 0.47 -14.66
C HIS A 104 -28.29 0.40 -15.33
N GLN A 105 -28.36 0.04 -16.62
CA GLN A 105 -29.61 -0.19 -17.35
C GLN A 105 -30.41 -1.39 -16.80
N GLN A 106 -29.72 -2.37 -16.21
CA GLN A 106 -30.34 -3.49 -15.49
C GLN A 106 -30.89 -3.09 -14.11
N GLY A 107 -30.84 -1.80 -13.72
CA GLY A 107 -31.34 -1.31 -12.44
C GLY A 107 -30.45 -1.60 -11.25
N VAL A 108 -29.20 -2.04 -11.46
CA VAL A 108 -28.26 -2.32 -10.37
C VAL A 108 -27.79 -1.01 -9.74
N GLY A 109 -27.88 -0.92 -8.41
CA GLY A 109 -27.47 0.27 -7.66
C GLY A 109 -25.97 0.56 -7.75
N VAL A 110 -25.60 1.84 -7.81
CA VAL A 110 -24.22 2.35 -7.97
C VAL A 110 -23.21 1.69 -7.01
N TYR A 111 -23.58 1.47 -5.75
CA TYR A 111 -22.69 0.83 -4.76
C TYR A 111 -22.45 -0.67 -5.01
N VAL A 112 -23.43 -1.36 -5.59
CA VAL A 112 -23.31 -2.76 -5.96
C VAL A 112 -22.42 -2.90 -7.19
N ILE A 113 -22.57 -2.01 -8.18
CA ILE A 113 -21.69 -1.94 -9.36
C ILE A 113 -20.25 -1.63 -8.93
N ALA A 114 -20.06 -0.66 -8.02
CA ALA A 114 -18.75 -0.31 -7.46
C ALA A 114 -18.03 -1.51 -6.84
N ARG A 115 -18.74 -2.29 -6.03
CA ARG A 115 -18.21 -3.50 -5.39
C ARG A 115 -17.92 -4.62 -6.40
N ARG A 116 -18.76 -4.77 -7.43
CA ARG A 116 -18.61 -5.83 -8.45
C ARG A 116 -17.45 -5.56 -9.41
N LEU A 117 -17.22 -4.29 -9.77
CA LEU A 117 -16.18 -3.89 -10.73
C LEU A 117 -14.89 -3.40 -10.06
N GLY A 118 -14.84 -3.34 -8.72
CA GLY A 118 -13.70 -2.80 -7.97
C GLY A 118 -13.45 -1.32 -8.25
N LEU A 119 -14.52 -0.56 -8.52
CA LEU A 119 -14.47 0.86 -8.85
C LEU A 119 -14.96 1.72 -7.68
N ASP A 120 -14.44 2.93 -7.57
CA ASP A 120 -14.95 3.90 -6.60
C ASP A 120 -16.40 4.31 -6.95
N PRO A 121 -17.33 4.40 -5.97
CA PRO A 121 -18.73 4.77 -6.23
C PRO A 121 -18.93 6.10 -6.97
N LYS A 122 -18.02 7.08 -6.81
CA LYS A 122 -18.06 8.34 -7.58
C LYS A 122 -17.63 8.12 -9.03
N THR A 123 -16.73 7.18 -9.27
CA THR A 123 -16.33 6.79 -10.63
C THR A 123 -17.46 6.06 -11.34
N VAL A 124 -18.16 5.15 -10.66
CA VAL A 124 -19.34 4.48 -11.21
C VAL A 124 -20.45 5.48 -11.53
N ARG A 125 -20.74 6.42 -10.61
CA ARG A 125 -21.72 7.49 -10.86
C ARG A 125 -21.34 8.33 -12.08
N ARG A 126 -20.08 8.77 -12.15
CA ARG A 126 -19.56 9.51 -13.31
C ARG A 126 -19.68 8.74 -14.62
N TYR A 127 -19.44 7.42 -14.59
CA TYR A 127 -19.52 6.56 -15.78
C TYR A 127 -20.98 6.31 -16.20
N ALA A 128 -21.88 6.14 -15.24
CA ALA A 128 -23.32 5.97 -15.49
C ALA A 128 -23.99 7.26 -16.01
N GLU A 129 -23.56 8.43 -15.51
CA GLU A 129 -24.07 9.74 -15.95
C GLU A 129 -23.54 10.17 -17.32
N ALA A 130 -22.35 9.68 -17.72
CA ALA A 130 -21.79 9.98 -19.04
C ALA A 130 -22.48 9.17 -20.14
N ALA A 131 -23.22 9.82 -21.02
CA ALA A 131 -23.91 9.16 -22.14
C ALA A 131 -22.94 8.55 -23.18
N ASP A 132 -21.74 9.11 -23.31
CA ASP A 132 -20.71 8.68 -24.26
C ASP A 132 -19.36 8.47 -23.52
N PRO A 133 -18.62 7.37 -23.75
CA PRO A 133 -17.28 7.18 -23.20
C PRO A 133 -16.30 8.29 -23.58
N ASP A 134 -16.50 9.00 -24.68
CA ASP A 134 -15.65 10.10 -25.13
C ASP A 134 -15.84 11.36 -24.25
N LEU A 135 -17.00 11.51 -23.59
CA LEU A 135 -17.22 12.55 -22.56
C LEU A 135 -16.42 12.27 -21.27
N LEU A 136 -16.16 10.99 -20.95
CA LEU A 136 -15.28 10.59 -19.84
C LEU A 136 -13.81 10.82 -20.15
N LEU A 137 -13.46 10.83 -21.43
CA LEU A 137 -12.12 11.18 -21.90
C LEU A 137 -11.91 12.70 -21.87
N GLY A 138 -12.99 13.48 -22.01
CA GLY A 138 -12.99 14.94 -21.95
C GLY A 138 -12.18 15.59 -23.07
N PRO A 139 -12.37 16.89 -23.35
CA PRO A 139 -11.57 17.63 -24.34
C PRO A 139 -10.07 17.75 -23.97
N ASN A 140 -9.66 17.21 -22.82
CA ASN A 140 -8.27 17.14 -22.33
C ASN A 140 -7.71 15.69 -22.33
N GLY A 141 -8.43 14.73 -22.93
CA GLY A 141 -8.05 13.32 -23.05
C GLY A 141 -7.23 12.98 -24.28
N THR A 142 -7.26 13.85 -25.30
CA THR A 142 -6.11 14.01 -26.19
C THR A 142 -5.03 14.69 -25.37
N ALA A 143 -3.80 14.15 -25.45
CA ALA A 143 -2.65 14.81 -24.87
C ALA A 143 -2.72 16.31 -25.24
N ARG A 144 -2.78 17.20 -24.25
CA ARG A 144 -2.35 18.57 -24.51
C ARG A 144 -1.00 18.44 -25.17
N ASP A 145 -0.84 18.93 -26.39
CA ASP A 145 0.41 18.93 -27.13
C ASP A 145 1.49 19.42 -26.18
N SER A 146 2.18 18.47 -25.56
CA SER A 146 3.24 18.80 -24.64
C SER A 146 4.29 19.42 -25.53
N ILE A 147 4.96 20.48 -25.09
CA ILE A 147 6.14 21.02 -25.79
C ILE A 147 7.18 19.90 -26.04
N LEU A 148 7.08 18.78 -25.32
CA LEU A 148 7.87 17.57 -25.51
C LEU A 148 7.42 16.68 -26.68
N ASP A 149 6.18 16.76 -27.16
CA ASP A 149 5.60 15.88 -28.18
C ASP A 149 6.36 15.96 -29.50
N ARG A 150 6.75 17.18 -29.91
CA ARG A 150 7.62 17.42 -31.07
C ARG A 150 9.03 16.81 -30.95
N TYR A 151 9.45 16.42 -29.75
CA TYR A 151 10.76 15.81 -29.49
C TYR A 151 10.66 14.32 -29.16
N LYS A 152 9.46 13.75 -29.01
CA LYS A 152 9.27 12.34 -28.62
C LYS A 152 9.93 11.36 -29.58
N GLY A 153 9.77 11.57 -30.89
CA GLY A 153 10.38 10.72 -31.92
C GLY A 153 11.91 10.75 -31.87
N TYR A 154 12.49 11.94 -31.63
CA TYR A 154 13.93 12.07 -31.45
C TYR A 154 14.43 11.36 -30.19
N LEU A 155 13.74 11.54 -29.05
CA LEU A 155 14.09 10.90 -27.80
C LEU A 155 14.01 9.37 -27.88
N GLN A 156 12.99 8.84 -28.58
CA GLN A 156 12.87 7.42 -28.86
C GLN A 156 14.03 6.90 -29.69
N GLN A 157 14.43 7.63 -30.74
CA GLN A 157 15.58 7.23 -31.57
C GLN A 157 16.88 7.24 -30.77
N ARG A 158 17.14 8.28 -29.97
CA ARG A 158 18.37 8.34 -29.15
C ARG A 158 18.42 7.27 -28.07
N CYS A 159 17.27 6.89 -27.52
CA CYS A 159 17.18 5.73 -26.62
C CYS A 159 17.47 4.41 -27.35
N LYS A 160 17.03 4.25 -28.61
CA LYS A 160 17.41 3.09 -29.45
C LYS A 160 18.90 3.08 -29.79
N ASP A 161 19.50 4.26 -29.97
CA ASP A 161 20.94 4.41 -30.22
C ASP A 161 21.80 4.21 -28.94
N GLY A 162 21.19 3.86 -27.79
CA GLY A 162 21.88 3.55 -26.53
C GLY A 162 22.19 4.76 -25.63
N ILE A 163 21.79 5.97 -26.01
CA ILE A 163 22.06 7.19 -25.23
C ILE A 163 20.90 7.44 -24.26
N THR A 164 21.21 7.30 -22.97
CA THR A 164 20.21 7.24 -21.88
C THR A 164 20.38 8.35 -20.84
N GLY A 165 21.39 9.21 -20.99
CA GLY A 165 21.67 10.34 -20.11
C GLY A 165 20.56 11.39 -20.17
N THR A 166 19.83 11.59 -19.06
CA THR A 166 18.74 12.59 -19.02
C THR A 166 19.27 14.01 -19.23
N THR A 167 20.47 14.31 -18.72
CA THR A 167 21.15 15.60 -18.88
C THR A 167 21.59 15.85 -20.31
N GLU A 168 22.13 14.83 -20.98
CA GLU A 168 22.59 14.87 -22.38
C GLU A 168 21.41 15.05 -23.33
N LEU A 169 20.35 14.25 -23.16
CA LEU A 169 19.12 14.37 -23.94
C LEU A 169 18.44 15.72 -23.72
N LEU A 170 18.49 16.28 -22.51
CA LEU A 170 17.95 17.60 -22.21
C LEU A 170 18.75 18.71 -22.92
N ALA A 171 20.08 18.61 -22.94
CA ALA A 171 20.93 19.56 -23.66
C ALA A 171 20.67 19.52 -25.17
N GLU A 172 20.55 18.32 -25.75
CA GLU A 172 20.26 18.13 -27.17
C GLU A 172 18.89 18.69 -27.59
N ILE A 173 17.84 18.42 -26.82
CA ILE A 173 16.51 18.97 -27.14
C ILE A 173 16.44 20.48 -26.89
N ARG A 174 17.19 21.02 -25.91
CA ARG A 174 17.29 22.47 -25.66
C ARG A 174 17.99 23.18 -26.81
N ALA A 175 19.08 22.62 -27.35
CA ALA A 175 19.74 23.15 -28.55
C ALA A 175 18.79 23.20 -29.75
N ARG A 176 17.80 22.31 -29.79
CA ARG A 176 16.74 22.26 -30.81
C ARG A 176 15.47 23.03 -30.42
N GLY A 177 15.58 23.91 -29.42
CA GLY A 177 14.54 24.86 -29.04
C GLY A 177 13.56 24.39 -27.96
N TYR A 178 13.82 23.30 -27.24
CA TYR A 178 12.96 22.86 -26.13
C TYR A 178 13.01 23.86 -24.97
N ARG A 179 11.85 24.42 -24.61
CA ARG A 179 11.70 25.37 -23.50
C ARG A 179 11.01 24.77 -22.28
N GLY A 180 10.77 23.45 -22.27
CA GLY A 180 10.11 22.78 -21.16
C GLY A 180 11.06 22.42 -20.01
N GLY A 181 10.48 22.02 -18.88
CA GLY A 181 11.23 21.60 -17.69
C GLY A 181 11.82 20.19 -17.82
N GLU A 182 12.94 19.96 -17.13
CA GLU A 182 13.62 18.65 -17.03
C GLU A 182 12.69 17.57 -16.45
N ARG A 183 11.85 17.92 -15.46
CA ARG A 183 10.89 17.01 -14.83
C ARG A 183 9.92 16.37 -15.84
N THR A 184 9.56 17.10 -16.91
CA THR A 184 8.67 16.59 -17.96
C THR A 184 9.38 15.57 -18.85
N LEU A 185 10.64 15.83 -19.20
CA LEU A 185 11.50 14.88 -19.92
C LEU A 185 11.74 13.62 -19.08
N ARG A 186 12.12 13.77 -17.81
CA ARG A 186 12.40 12.63 -16.91
C ARG A 186 11.21 11.70 -16.77
N ARG A 187 10.01 12.25 -16.58
CA ARG A 187 8.76 11.49 -16.51
C ARG A 187 8.44 10.75 -17.81
N TYR A 188 8.67 11.39 -18.96
CA TYR A 188 8.49 10.74 -20.25
C TYR A 188 9.49 9.59 -20.46
N LEU A 189 10.78 9.80 -20.15
CA LEU A 189 11.81 8.77 -20.27
C LEU A 189 11.59 7.60 -19.29
N ILE A 190 11.06 7.84 -18.08
CA ILE A 190 10.65 6.77 -17.15
C ILE A 190 9.53 5.93 -17.78
N ASN A 191 8.49 6.57 -18.31
CA ASN A 191 7.38 5.86 -18.95
C ASN A 191 7.81 5.13 -20.23
N LEU A 192 8.75 5.69 -20.99
CA LEU A 192 9.30 5.06 -22.19
C LEU A 192 10.12 3.82 -21.86
N ARG A 193 10.87 3.84 -20.74
CA ARG A 193 11.67 2.70 -20.25
C ARG A 193 10.81 1.62 -19.58
N GLY A 194 9.69 2.01 -18.97
CA GLY A 194 8.79 1.09 -18.26
C GLY A 194 8.01 0.12 -19.16
N CYS A 195 8.13 0.21 -20.48
CA CYS A 195 7.44 -0.68 -21.42
C CYS A 195 8.30 -1.85 -21.96
N ASP A 196 9.63 -1.77 -21.89
CA ASP A 196 10.54 -2.78 -22.49
C ASP A 196 11.50 -3.45 -21.49
N GLN A 197 11.25 -3.32 -20.19
CA GLN A 197 11.91 -4.15 -19.18
C GLN A 197 10.85 -4.80 -18.28
N PRO A 198 10.74 -6.15 -18.25
CA PRO A 198 10.36 -6.79 -17.01
C PRO A 198 11.44 -6.36 -16.02
N THR A 199 11.14 -5.33 -15.24
CA THR A 199 12.04 -4.85 -14.22
C THR A 199 12.18 -6.00 -13.23
N LEU A 200 13.29 -6.73 -13.33
CA LEU A 200 13.81 -7.65 -12.31
C LEU A 200 14.19 -6.86 -11.03
N ALA A 201 13.46 -5.79 -10.69
CA ALA A 201 13.57 -5.23 -9.36
C ALA A 201 12.97 -6.27 -8.43
N PRO A 202 13.68 -6.62 -7.34
CA PRO A 202 13.08 -7.44 -6.31
C PRO A 202 11.75 -6.79 -5.88
N PRO A 203 10.75 -7.61 -5.51
CA PRO A 203 9.46 -7.09 -5.09
C PRO A 203 9.68 -6.04 -4.00
N PRO A 204 9.02 -4.87 -4.10
CA PRO A 204 9.19 -3.83 -3.12
C PRO A 204 8.77 -4.36 -1.74
N VAL A 205 9.62 -4.14 -0.73
CA VAL A 205 9.31 -4.53 0.64
C VAL A 205 7.92 -4.02 1.02
N PRO A 206 7.02 -4.90 1.50
CA PRO A 206 5.68 -4.52 1.92
C PRO A 206 5.70 -3.35 2.90
N PRO A 207 4.64 -2.51 2.95
CA PRO A 207 4.58 -1.43 3.92
C PRO A 207 4.56 -2.01 5.34
N ALA A 208 5.17 -1.30 6.30
CA ALA A 208 5.29 -1.76 7.69
C ALA A 208 3.93 -2.15 8.33
N ARG A 209 2.86 -1.47 7.92
CA ARG A 209 1.49 -1.76 8.34
C ARG A 209 1.00 -3.14 7.90
N ASP A 210 1.36 -3.59 6.71
CA ASP A 210 0.93 -4.91 6.21
C ASP A 210 1.68 -6.03 6.94
N ILE A 211 2.99 -5.86 7.11
CA ILE A 211 3.84 -6.77 7.90
C ILE A 211 3.35 -6.86 9.34
N THR A 212 3.05 -5.73 9.97
CA THR A 212 2.44 -5.67 11.31
C THR A 212 1.13 -6.44 11.33
N GLY A 213 0.28 -6.22 10.32
CA GLY A 213 -0.98 -6.94 10.18
C GLY A 213 -0.80 -8.45 10.03
N TRP A 214 0.29 -8.93 9.43
CA TRP A 214 0.62 -10.36 9.34
C TRP A 214 1.14 -10.90 10.68
N ILE A 215 2.01 -10.16 11.37
CA ILE A 215 2.54 -10.53 12.69
C ILE A 215 1.42 -10.68 13.73
N MET A 216 0.50 -9.71 13.78
CA MET A 216 -0.59 -9.65 14.76
C MET A 216 -1.72 -10.65 14.48
N ARG A 217 -1.77 -11.24 13.28
CA ARG A 217 -2.80 -12.22 12.90
C ARG A 217 -2.37 -13.64 13.30
N PRO A 218 -3.31 -14.48 13.78
CA PRO A 218 -3.03 -15.90 14.00
C PRO A 218 -2.63 -16.58 12.69
N ASP A 219 -1.70 -17.53 12.75
CA ASP A 219 -1.16 -18.22 11.57
C ASP A 219 -2.24 -18.88 10.71
N GLY A 220 -3.27 -19.45 11.31
CA GLY A 220 -4.38 -20.07 10.57
C GLY A 220 -5.24 -19.08 9.74
N LYS A 221 -5.05 -17.76 9.92
CA LYS A 221 -5.77 -16.70 9.18
C LYS A 221 -4.91 -15.98 8.14
N LEU A 222 -3.62 -16.32 8.02
CA LEU A 222 -2.77 -15.81 6.94
C LEU A 222 -2.96 -16.68 5.70
N THR A 223 -2.99 -16.05 4.52
CA THR A 223 -2.88 -16.76 3.25
C THR A 223 -1.46 -17.32 3.12
N GLU A 224 -1.31 -18.37 2.31
CA GLU A 224 0.00 -19.01 2.12
C GLU A 224 1.04 -18.04 1.55
N GLU A 225 0.62 -17.15 0.66
CA GLU A 225 1.46 -16.07 0.14
C GLU A 225 1.99 -15.14 1.23
N HIS A 226 1.12 -14.68 2.15
CA HIS A 226 1.54 -13.79 3.24
C HIS A 226 2.42 -14.52 4.27
N ARG A 227 2.18 -15.82 4.49
CA ARG A 227 3.03 -16.65 5.35
C ARG A 227 4.43 -16.78 4.75
N ALA A 228 4.52 -17.11 3.47
CA ALA A 228 5.79 -17.25 2.76
C ALA A 228 6.57 -15.92 2.72
N GLU A 229 5.88 -14.80 2.48
CA GLU A 229 6.52 -13.48 2.50
C GLU A 229 7.00 -13.08 3.90
N LEU A 230 6.18 -13.30 4.94
CA LEU A 230 6.61 -13.03 6.32
C LEU A 230 7.83 -13.89 6.69
N GLN A 231 7.88 -15.15 6.27
CA GLN A 231 9.03 -16.01 6.49
C GLN A 231 10.29 -15.48 5.78
N ARG A 232 10.18 -15.08 4.50
CA ARG A 232 11.31 -14.46 3.78
C ARG A 232 11.84 -13.22 4.51
N LEU A 233 10.95 -12.37 5.02
CA LEU A 233 11.33 -11.18 5.78
C LEU A 233 12.02 -11.52 7.11
N CYS A 234 11.58 -12.59 7.79
CA CYS A 234 12.25 -13.12 8.97
C CYS A 234 13.65 -13.66 8.65
N ASP A 235 13.83 -14.31 7.50
CA ASP A 235 15.13 -14.83 7.07
C ASP A 235 16.13 -13.69 6.77
N LEU A 236 15.64 -12.54 6.29
CA LEU A 236 16.45 -11.33 6.03
C LEU A 236 16.82 -10.58 7.32
N CYS A 237 15.97 -10.59 8.34
CA CYS A 237 16.16 -9.81 9.56
C CYS A 237 15.77 -10.62 10.81
N PRO A 238 16.75 -11.17 11.56
CA PRO A 238 16.50 -11.94 12.78
C PRO A 238 15.71 -11.18 13.84
N ASP A 239 15.88 -9.85 13.92
CA ASP A 239 15.12 -9.02 14.85
C ASP A 239 13.60 -9.09 14.58
N LEU A 240 13.19 -9.33 13.33
CA LEU A 240 11.79 -9.50 12.97
C LEU A 240 11.20 -10.80 13.56
N VAL A 241 12.02 -11.85 13.72
CA VAL A 241 11.64 -13.08 14.41
C VAL A 241 11.29 -12.77 15.87
N THR A 242 12.18 -12.05 16.55
CA THR A 242 11.96 -11.63 17.96
C THR A 242 10.70 -10.78 18.09
N ILE A 243 10.52 -9.79 17.22
CA ILE A 243 9.32 -8.93 17.21
C ILE A 243 8.04 -9.77 17.01
N ARG A 244 8.07 -10.71 16.05
CA ARG A 244 6.95 -11.60 15.76
C ARG A 244 6.58 -12.46 16.97
N ASP A 245 7.58 -13.08 17.58
CA ASP A 245 7.38 -14.04 18.66
C ASP A 245 6.90 -13.33 19.95
N LEU A 246 7.48 -12.17 20.28
CA LEU A 246 7.01 -11.32 21.38
C LEU A 246 5.56 -10.87 21.17
N ALA A 247 5.22 -10.38 19.97
CA ALA A 247 3.88 -9.92 19.65
C ALA A 247 2.84 -11.04 19.71
N ARG A 248 3.17 -12.24 19.21
CA ARG A 248 2.31 -13.41 19.27
C ARG A 248 2.14 -13.91 20.70
N GLY A 249 3.24 -14.00 21.46
CA GLY A 249 3.22 -14.36 22.87
C GLY A 249 2.28 -13.46 23.67
N PHE A 250 2.41 -12.14 23.54
CA PHE A 250 1.49 -11.21 24.23
C PHE A 250 0.04 -11.35 23.76
N THR A 251 -0.17 -11.49 22.45
CA THR A 251 -1.51 -11.67 21.90
C THR A 251 -2.18 -12.92 22.47
N ASP A 252 -1.43 -14.00 22.63
CA ASP A 252 -1.92 -15.25 23.21
C ASP A 252 -2.18 -15.10 24.71
N LEU A 253 -1.31 -14.43 25.48
CA LEU A 253 -1.57 -14.11 26.89
C LEU A 253 -2.91 -13.39 27.08
N VAL A 254 -3.18 -12.40 26.24
CA VAL A 254 -4.41 -11.61 26.28
C VAL A 254 -5.64 -12.43 25.86
N ARG A 255 -5.48 -13.38 24.92
CA ARG A 255 -6.58 -14.23 24.44
C ARG A 255 -6.93 -15.37 25.39
N THR A 256 -5.93 -15.96 26.03
CA THR A 256 -6.09 -17.10 26.94
C THR A 256 -6.25 -16.68 28.40
N LEU A 257 -6.20 -15.37 28.68
CA LEU A 257 -6.23 -14.81 30.04
C LEU A 257 -5.06 -15.31 30.91
N GLY A 258 -3.91 -15.56 30.28
CA GLY A 258 -2.71 -16.15 30.90
C GLY A 258 -1.89 -15.18 31.74
N GLY A 259 -2.53 -14.37 32.61
CA GLY A 259 -1.87 -13.30 33.37
C GLY A 259 -0.67 -13.76 34.21
N ALA A 260 -0.65 -15.02 34.67
CA ALA A 260 0.46 -15.61 35.42
C ALA A 260 1.79 -15.65 34.66
N HIS A 261 1.75 -15.62 33.31
CA HIS A 261 2.94 -15.64 32.47
C HIS A 261 3.37 -14.23 32.01
N LEU A 262 2.67 -13.18 32.42
CA LEU A 262 2.95 -11.81 32.00
C LEU A 262 4.36 -11.36 32.42
N GLU A 263 4.76 -11.63 33.67
CA GLU A 263 6.09 -11.24 34.16
C GLU A 263 7.22 -11.92 33.38
N ALA A 264 7.05 -13.20 33.03
CA ALA A 264 8.01 -13.93 32.22
C ALA A 264 8.10 -13.34 30.80
N TRP A 265 6.97 -12.95 30.22
CA TRP A 265 6.93 -12.29 28.93
C TRP A 265 7.59 -10.90 28.96
N VAL A 266 7.35 -10.10 30.01
CA VAL A 266 8.00 -8.79 30.17
C VAL A 266 9.51 -8.94 30.20
N LYS A 267 10.06 -9.89 30.97
CA LYS A 267 11.51 -10.17 31.01
C LYS A 267 12.10 -10.59 29.67
N GLN A 268 11.28 -11.17 28.78
CA GLN A 268 11.71 -11.53 27.43
C GLN A 268 11.68 -10.32 26.48
N ALA A 269 10.86 -9.31 26.77
CA ALA A 269 10.67 -8.12 25.94
C ALA A 269 11.59 -6.94 26.30
N GLU A 270 12.21 -6.98 27.48
CA GLU A 270 13.25 -6.03 27.96
C GLU A 270 14.65 -6.37 27.44
#